data_AF-A0A095AZ69-F1
#
_entry.id   AF-A0A095AZ69-F1
#
_cell.length_a   1.000
_cell.length_b   1.000
_cell.length_c   1.000
_cell.angle_alpha   90.00
_cell.angle_beta   90.00
_cell.angle_gamma   90.00
#
_symmetry.space_group_name_H-M   'P 1'
#
loop_
_entity.id
_entity.type
_entity.pdbx_description
1 polymer ?
#
loop_
_entity_poly.entity_id
_entity_poly.type
_entity_poly.pdbx_seq_one_letter_code
_entity_poly.pdbx_strand_id
1 'polypeptide(L)' 'MSRVPRFIGYAFMAAAAVLAAVMKKEGVESVGPLPAVAVALFLGMVGVMLVFTDLMVRGLYAQVDAAKQREEGEGED' A
#
# COMPACT_ATOMS: atom_id res chain seq x y z
N MET A 1 -16.25 -3.89 -1.11
CA MET A 1 -14.87 -4.28 -0.74
C MET A 1 -14.25 -3.29 0.24
N SER A 2 -13.75 -3.75 1.39
CA SER A 2 -13.21 -2.90 2.48
C SER A 2 -11.95 -2.13 2.07
N ARG A 3 -11.88 -0.82 2.35
CA ARG A 3 -10.72 0.06 2.08
C ARG A 3 -9.62 -0.02 3.16
N VAL A 4 -9.83 -0.85 4.18
CA VAL A 4 -8.94 -0.98 5.34
C VAL A 4 -7.49 -1.31 4.96
N PRO A 5 -7.18 -2.27 4.05
CA PRO A 5 -5.79 -2.58 3.70
C PRO A 5 -5.06 -1.36 3.14
N ARG A 6 -5.75 -0.53 2.36
CA ARG A 6 -5.21 0.68 1.77
C ARG A 6 -4.90 1.75 2.81
N PHE A 7 -5.80 1.94 3.78
CA PHE A 7 -5.57 2.90 4.87
C PHE A 7 -4.41 2.46 5.77
N ILE A 8 -4.29 1.17 6.07
CA ILE A 8 -3.12 0.62 6.79
C ILE A 8 -1.85 0.87 5.99
N GLY A 9 -1.88 0.65 4.68
CA GLY A 9 -0.75 0.94 3.80
C GLY A 9 -0.33 2.42 3.81
N TYR A 10 -1.30 3.34 3.76
CA TYR A 10 -1.03 4.78 3.92
C TYR A 10 -0.47 5.12 5.30
N ALA A 11 -0.98 4.50 6.37
CA ALA A 11 -0.45 4.71 7.71
C ALA A 11 1.02 4.27 7.82
N PHE A 12 1.38 3.13 7.23
CA PHE A 12 2.77 2.66 7.20
C PHE A 12 3.68 3.59 6.38
N MET A 13 3.22 4.07 5.22
CA MET A 13 3.99 5.06 4.45
C MET A 13 4.16 6.39 5.19
N ALA A 14 3.12 6.87 5.86
CA ALA A 14 3.19 8.07 6.68
C ALA A 14 4.16 7.89 7.85
N ALA A 15 4.09 6.75 8.55
CA ALA A 15 5.01 6.41 9.62
C ALA A 15 6.47 6.33 9.11
N ALA A 16 6.71 5.70 7.95
CA ALA A 16 8.04 5.64 7.33
C ALA A 16 8.59 7.04 7.00
N ALA A 17 7.75 7.92 6.44
CA ALA A 17 8.12 9.30 6.13
C ALA A 17 8.44 10.12 7.39
N VAL A 18 7.63 9.97 8.44
CA VAL A 18 7.88 10.61 9.74
C VAL A 18 9.19 10.09 10.34
N LEU A 19 9.43 8.78 10.31
CA LEU A 19 10.65 8.16 10.82
C LEU A 19 11.89 8.72 10.09
N ALA A 20 11.84 8.77 8.77
CA ALA A 20 12.91 9.36 7.95
C ALA A 20 13.14 10.85 8.26
N ALA A 21 12.07 11.62 8.49
CA ALA A 21 12.17 13.04 8.84
C ALA A 21 12.81 13.26 10.22
N VAL A 22 12.44 12.44 11.21
CA VAL A 22 13.01 12.48 12.56
C VAL A 22 14.48 12.04 12.54
N MET A 23 14.81 11.00 11.77
CA MET A 23 16.20 10.56 11.59
C MET A 23 17.11 11.65 11.01
N LYS A 24 16.62 12.40 10.02
CA LYS A 24 17.34 13.54 9.45
C LYS A 24 17.65 14.61 10.49
N LYS A 25 16.80 14.75 11.52
CA LYS A 25 16.90 15.81 12.51
C LYS A 25 17.79 15.42 13.70
N GLU A 26 17.60 14.22 14.28
CA GLU A 26 18.17 13.86 15.60
C GLU A 26 18.60 12.37 15.72
N GLY A 27 18.26 11.50 14.76
CA GLY A 27 18.10 10.06 15.04
C GLY A 27 19.27 9.10 14.78
N VAL A 28 20.49 9.59 14.54
CA VAL A 28 21.64 8.72 14.18
C VAL A 28 22.50 8.34 15.38
N GLU A 29 22.43 9.07 16.49
CA GLU A 29 23.43 8.97 17.57
C GLU A 29 23.28 7.76 18.49
N SER A 30 22.10 7.12 18.58
CA SER A 30 21.85 6.02 19.55
C SER A 30 21.76 4.61 18.93
N VAL A 31 21.32 4.48 17.68
CA VAL A 31 21.11 3.18 16.98
C VAL A 31 22.01 3.05 15.74
N GLY A 32 22.63 4.14 15.29
CA GLY A 32 23.35 4.22 14.03
C GLY A 32 22.41 4.38 12.83
N PRO A 33 22.91 4.89 11.68
CA PRO A 33 22.07 5.25 10.55
C PRO A 33 21.51 4.01 9.83
N LEU A 34 22.25 2.89 9.86
CA LEU A 34 21.92 1.71 9.07
C LEU A 34 20.63 1.01 9.53
N PRO A 35 20.45 0.66 10.82
CA PRO A 35 19.26 -0.08 11.25
C PRO A 35 17.99 0.77 11.13
N ALA A 36 18.10 2.08 11.41
CA ALA A 36 16.97 2.97 11.37
C ALA A 36 16.49 3.25 9.92
N VAL A 37 17.42 3.38 8.95
CA VAL A 37 17.06 3.44 7.52
C VAL A 37 16.41 2.13 7.07
N ALA A 38 16.93 0.97 7.50
CA ALA A 38 16.36 -0.33 7.15
C ALA A 38 14.90 -0.47 7.63
N VAL A 39 14.60 -0.01 8.86
CA VAL A 39 13.23 -0.01 9.40
C VAL A 39 12.33 0.91 8.58
N ALA A 40 12.77 2.13 8.26
CA ALA A 40 11.97 3.07 7.46
C ALA A 40 11.65 2.50 6.06
N LEU A 41 12.65 1.93 5.39
CA LEU A 41 12.48 1.30 4.08
C LEU A 41 11.57 0.08 4.14
N PHE A 42 11.74 -0.78 5.15
CA PHE A 42 10.87 -1.95 5.33
C PHE A 42 9.41 -1.53 5.55
N LEU A 43 9.18 -0.56 6.44
CA LEU A 43 7.83 -0.07 6.72
C LEU A 43 7.20 0.56 5.48
N GLY A 44 7.97 1.35 4.74
CA GLY A 44 7.55 1.93 3.47
C GLY A 44 7.20 0.86 2.42
N MET A 45 8.05 -0.17 2.28
CA MET A 45 7.83 -1.28 1.35
C MET A 45 6.52 -2.03 1.67
N VAL A 46 6.30 -2.39 2.94
CA VAL A 46 5.05 -3.05 3.35
C VAL A 46 3.84 -2.16 3.10
N GLY A 47 3.96 -0.86 3.39
CA GLY A 47 2.89 0.11 3.13
C GLY A 47 2.51 0.20 1.65
N VAL A 48 3.52 0.26 0.77
CA VAL A 48 3.34 0.25 -0.70
C VAL A 48 2.69 -1.07 -1.14
N MET A 49 3.19 -2.22 -0.67
CA MET A 49 2.62 -3.52 -1.03
C MET A 49 1.13 -3.61 -0.69
N LEU A 50 0.72 -3.17 0.51
CA LEU A 50 -0.70 -3.19 0.90
C LEU A 50 -1.59 -2.35 -0.01
N VAL A 51 -1.15 -1.14 -0.37
CA VAL A 51 -1.90 -0.27 -1.28
C VAL A 51 -1.97 -0.88 -2.67
N PHE A 52 -0.85 -1.34 -3.21
CA PHE A 52 -0.80 -1.95 -4.54
C PHE A 52 -1.65 -3.20 -4.64
N THR A 53 -1.58 -4.10 -3.65
CA THR A 53 -2.41 -5.31 -3.62
C THR A 53 -3.89 -4.97 -3.55
N ASP A 54 -4.32 -4.02 -2.71
CA ASP A 54 -5.74 -3.60 -2.66
C ASP A 54 -6.21 -3.03 -4.00
N LEU A 55 -5.41 -2.19 -4.65
CA LEU A 55 -5.75 -1.60 -5.95
C LEU A 55 -5.78 -2.64 -7.08
N MET A 56 -4.80 -3.54 -7.13
CA MET A 56 -4.72 -4.60 -8.14
C MET A 56 -5.91 -5.55 -8.04
N VAL A 57 -6.23 -6.00 -6.82
CA VAL A 57 -7.36 -6.90 -6.57
C VAL A 57 -8.68 -6.24 -6.96
N ARG A 58 -8.89 -4.97 -6.60
CA ARG A 58 -10.09 -4.23 -6.99
C ARG A 58 -10.18 -4.01 -8.50
N GLY A 59 -9.06 -3.71 -9.14
CA GLY A 59 -8.98 -3.54 -10.58
C GLY A 59 -9.31 -4.84 -11.31
N LEU A 60 -8.87 -5.98 -10.79
CA LEU A 60 -9.20 -7.30 -11.32
C LEU A 60 -10.70 -7.59 -11.17
N TYR A 61 -11.27 -7.38 -9.98
CA TYR A 61 -12.72 -7.60 -9.77
C TYR A 61 -13.58 -6.68 -10.65
N ALA A 62 -13.21 -5.41 -10.82
CA ALA A 62 -13.94 -4.51 -11.70
C ALA A 62 -13.90 -4.96 -13.17
N GLN A 63 -12.77 -5.50 -13.64
CA GLN A 63 -12.67 -6.06 -14.99
C GLN A 63 -13.51 -7.34 -15.15
N VAL A 64 -13.51 -8.21 -14.14
CA VAL A 64 -14.33 -9.43 -14.14
C VAL A 64 -15.82 -9.10 -14.12
N ASP A 65 -16.25 -8.15 -13.28
CA ASP A 65 -17.65 -7.74 -13.21
C ASP A 65 -18.11 -7.10 -14.54
N ALA A 66 -17.26 -6.30 -15.17
CA ALA A 66 -17.55 -5.71 -16.48
C ALA A 66 -17.62 -6.76 -17.60
N ALA A 67 -16.81 -7.82 -17.54
CA ALA A 67 -16.86 -8.92 -18.49
C ALA A 67 -18.16 -9.72 -18.35
N LYS A 68 -18.56 -10.05 -17.11
CA LYS A 68 -19.82 -10.76 -16.84
C LYS A 68 -21.06 -10.01 -17.32
N GLN A 69 -21.11 -8.70 -17.11
CA GLN A 69 -22.23 -7.88 -17.58
C GLN A 69 -22.37 -7.86 -19.11
N ARG A 70 -21.25 -8.00 -19.85
CA ARG A 70 -21.28 -8.10 -21.31
C ARG A 70 -21.83 -9.47 -21.75
N GLU A 71 -21.39 -10.55 -21.12
CA GLU A 71 -21.87 -11.90 -21.42
C GLU A 71 -23.37 -12.07 -21.09
N GLU A 72 -23.83 -11.50 -19.98
CA GLU A 72 -25.25 -11.52 -19.60
C GLU A 72 -26.13 -10.71 -20.57
N GLY A 73 -25.65 -9.56 -21.05
CA GLY A 73 -26.37 -8.71 -22.00
C GLY A 73 -26.38 -9.24 -23.45
N GLU A 74 -25.43 -10.12 -23.82
CA GLU A 74 -25.38 -10.77 -25.14
C GLU A 74 -26.21 -12.06 -25.21
N GLY A 75 -26.74 -12.56 -24.08
CA GLY A 75 -27.52 -13.80 -23.99
C GLY A 75 -29.05 -13.63 -23.95
N GLU A 76 -29.56 -12.39 -23.94
CA GLU A 76 -31.00 -12.08 -23.88
C GLU A 76 -31.63 -11.66 -25.24
N ASP A 77 -30.88 -11.73 -26.34
CA ASP A 77 -31.38 -11.46 -27.72
C ASP A 77 -31.52 -12.74 -28.58
#